data_AF-A0A4S5JVA9-F1
#
_entry.id   AF-A0A4S5JVA9-F1
#
_cell.length_a   1.000
_cell.length_b   1.000
_cell.length_c   1.000
_cell.angle_alpha   90.00
_cell.angle_beta   90.00
_cell.angle_gamma   90.00
#
_symmetry.space_group_name_H-M   'P 1'
#
loop_
_entity.id
_entity.type
_entity.pdbx_description
1 polymer ?
#
loop_
_entity_poly.entity_id
_entity_poly.type
_entity_poly.pdbx_seq_one_letter_code
_entity_poly.pdbx_strand_id
1 'polypeptide(L)'
;MHLDEERRSAQDNLDRLTENIPSRLSEREDRFADKIEQSKTNPSKKLESLYLFMNELYGYASKYTPCKKGCSDCCHYSVTVSEVEIAHIEKYAKKKRRKEFLPKEDFHGSPCPFLKEGNCSIYEARPFVCRRHVVFTKTNTWCNPKISKDETFPLLRFSSINEAFDHIRQVSESFELYDIRQVFSRDNQR
;
A
#
# COMPACT_ATOMS: atom_id res chain seq x y z
N MET A 1 3.40 -23.36 -15.06
CA MET A 1 3.08 -21.95 -14.71
C MET A 1 2.80 -21.23 -16.03
N HIS A 2 1.55 -20.83 -16.28
CA HIS A 2 1.15 -20.24 -17.56
C HIS A 2 1.30 -18.71 -17.51
N LEU A 3 2.53 -18.22 -17.63
CA LEU A 3 2.83 -16.78 -17.58
C LEU A 3 1.98 -15.96 -18.56
N ASP A 4 1.76 -16.45 -19.79
CA ASP A 4 0.94 -15.76 -20.78
C ASP A 4 -0.55 -15.70 -20.38
N GLU A 5 -1.05 -16.70 -19.67
CA GLU A 5 -2.41 -16.67 -19.12
C GLU A 5 -2.52 -15.64 -17.99
N GLU A 6 -1.52 -15.55 -17.13
CA GLU A 6 -1.47 -14.57 -16.04
C GLU A 6 -1.34 -13.14 -16.59
N ARG A 7 -0.53 -12.91 -17.63
CA ARG A 7 -0.40 -11.60 -18.30
C ARG A 7 -1.73 -11.17 -18.94
N ARG A 8 -2.39 -12.07 -19.66
CA ARG A 8 -3.73 -11.80 -20.24
C ARG A 8 -4.75 -11.50 -19.16
N SER A 9 -4.82 -12.33 -18.12
CA SER A 9 -5.75 -12.11 -17.00
C SER A 9 -5.51 -10.78 -16.31
N ALA A 10 -4.25 -10.39 -16.12
CA ALA A 10 -3.90 -9.10 -15.52
C ALA A 10 -4.35 -7.91 -16.38
N GLN A 11 -4.20 -8.00 -17.69
CA GLN A 11 -4.68 -6.97 -18.61
C GLN A 11 -6.22 -6.91 -18.61
N ASP A 12 -6.89 -8.05 -18.81
CA ASP A 12 -8.36 -8.12 -18.85
C ASP A 12 -9.01 -7.61 -17.55
N ASN A 13 -8.42 -7.93 -16.39
CA ASN A 13 -8.91 -7.47 -15.11
C ASN A 13 -8.71 -5.97 -14.91
N LEU A 14 -7.59 -5.41 -15.38
CA LEU A 14 -7.35 -3.97 -15.36
C LEU A 14 -8.30 -3.21 -16.30
N ASP A 15 -8.54 -3.74 -17.50
CA ASP A 15 -9.45 -3.16 -18.49
C ASP A 15 -10.87 -3.14 -17.92
N ARG A 16 -11.34 -4.28 -17.36
CA ARG A 16 -12.64 -4.35 -16.71
C ARG A 16 -12.78 -3.40 -15.53
N LEU A 17 -11.73 -3.24 -14.70
CA LEU A 17 -11.75 -2.24 -13.63
C LEU A 17 -11.91 -0.84 -14.22
N THR A 18 -11.15 -0.51 -15.25
CA THR A 18 -11.15 0.81 -15.90
C THR A 18 -12.52 1.12 -16.53
N GLU A 19 -13.17 0.14 -17.13
CA GLU A 19 -14.53 0.27 -17.71
C GLU A 19 -15.63 0.41 -16.65
N ASN A 20 -15.45 -0.19 -15.47
CA ASN A 20 -16.48 -0.26 -14.42
C ASN A 20 -16.24 0.70 -13.26
N ILE A 21 -15.12 1.42 -13.22
CA ILE A 21 -14.88 2.43 -12.20
C ILE A 21 -15.84 3.60 -12.47
N PRO A 22 -16.63 4.04 -11.47
CA PRO A 22 -17.51 5.18 -11.65
C PRO A 22 -16.72 6.42 -12.08
N SER A 23 -17.21 7.14 -13.10
CA SER A 23 -16.58 8.40 -13.55
C SER A 23 -16.37 9.39 -12.41
N ARG A 24 -17.34 9.46 -11.47
CA ARG A 24 -17.24 10.27 -10.25
C ARG A 24 -15.98 9.99 -9.42
N LEU A 25 -15.45 8.77 -9.44
CA LEU A 25 -14.24 8.39 -8.70
C LEU A 25 -12.98 8.75 -9.49
N SER A 26 -12.98 8.53 -10.81
CA SER A 26 -11.89 8.97 -11.67
C SER A 26 -11.71 10.49 -11.59
N GLU A 27 -12.80 11.25 -11.77
CA GLU A 27 -12.78 12.71 -11.68
C GLU A 27 -12.37 13.24 -10.30
N ARG A 28 -12.68 12.48 -9.24
CA ARG A 28 -12.24 12.80 -7.87
C ARG A 28 -10.77 12.47 -7.67
N GLU A 29 -10.26 11.43 -8.30
CA GLU A 29 -8.84 11.10 -8.34
C GLU A 29 -8.11 12.26 -9.02
N ASP A 30 -8.51 12.67 -10.23
CA ASP A 30 -7.85 13.74 -10.99
C ASP A 30 -7.65 15.05 -10.20
N ARG A 31 -8.60 15.40 -9.32
CA ARG A 31 -8.58 16.63 -8.50
C ARG A 31 -8.14 16.42 -7.04
N PHE A 32 -7.68 15.22 -6.68
CA PHE A 32 -7.44 14.87 -5.28
C PHE A 32 -6.27 15.64 -4.67
N ALA A 33 -5.16 15.79 -5.42
CA ALA A 33 -4.00 16.58 -5.04
C ALA A 33 -4.38 18.02 -4.72
N ASP A 34 -5.02 18.73 -5.66
CA ASP A 34 -5.51 20.11 -5.45
C ASP A 34 -6.34 20.25 -4.18
N LYS A 35 -7.25 19.30 -3.94
CA LYS A 35 -8.09 19.29 -2.74
C LYS A 35 -7.25 19.14 -1.47
N ILE A 36 -6.25 18.26 -1.49
CA ILE A 36 -5.36 18.04 -0.36
C ILE A 36 -4.47 19.27 -0.12
N GLU A 37 -3.95 19.89 -1.17
CA GLU A 37 -3.13 21.10 -1.10
C GLU A 37 -3.91 22.27 -0.49
N GLN A 38 -5.12 22.52 -0.98
CA GLN A 38 -6.00 23.61 -0.53
C GLN A 38 -6.59 23.38 0.87
N SER A 39 -6.57 22.13 1.38
CA SER A 39 -7.06 21.82 2.72
C SER A 39 -6.20 22.47 3.81
N LYS A 40 -6.86 23.18 4.73
CA LYS A 40 -6.24 23.80 5.92
C LYS A 40 -6.00 22.82 7.07
N THR A 41 -6.27 21.53 6.88
CA THR A 41 -6.07 20.51 7.93
C THR A 41 -4.59 20.19 8.12
N ASN A 42 -4.23 19.72 9.32
CA ASN A 42 -2.88 19.24 9.58
C ASN A 42 -2.50 18.01 8.71
N PRO A 43 -1.20 17.71 8.55
CA PRO A 43 -0.75 16.63 7.65
C PRO A 43 -1.30 15.24 8.02
N SER A 44 -1.46 14.94 9.32
CA SER A 44 -2.07 13.67 9.76
C SER A 44 -3.50 13.52 9.27
N LYS A 45 -4.30 14.59 9.28
CA LYS A 45 -5.65 14.61 8.73
C LYS A 45 -5.69 14.55 7.20
N LYS A 46 -4.72 15.17 6.51
CA LYS A 46 -4.55 14.99 5.06
C LYS A 46 -4.25 13.52 4.71
N LEU A 47 -3.37 12.86 5.46
CA LEU A 47 -3.07 11.43 5.30
C LEU A 47 -4.28 10.53 5.57
N GLU A 48 -5.05 10.80 6.63
CA GLU A 48 -6.31 10.07 6.92
C GLU A 48 -7.29 10.22 5.73
N SER A 49 -7.44 11.44 5.18
CA SER A 49 -8.28 11.70 4.00
C SER A 49 -7.81 10.92 2.75
N LEU A 50 -6.50 10.91 2.49
CA LEU A 50 -5.90 10.12 1.41
C LEU A 50 -6.21 8.64 1.55
N TYR A 51 -5.99 8.07 2.73
CA TYR A 51 -6.22 6.64 2.96
C TYR A 51 -7.71 6.26 2.89
N LEU A 52 -8.61 7.13 3.35
CA LEU A 52 -10.05 6.91 3.17
C LEU A 52 -10.44 6.86 1.69
N PHE A 53 -9.87 7.75 0.87
CA PHE A 53 -10.12 7.74 -0.56
C PHE A 53 -9.54 6.50 -1.25
N MET A 54 -8.32 6.10 -0.91
CA MET A 54 -7.72 4.86 -1.42
C MET A 54 -8.53 3.62 -1.04
N ASN A 55 -9.11 3.58 0.17
CA ASN A 55 -10.01 2.50 0.59
C ASN A 55 -11.29 2.46 -0.27
N GLU A 56 -11.86 3.63 -0.61
CA GLU A 56 -13.03 3.71 -1.51
C GLU A 56 -12.67 3.15 -2.89
N LEU A 57 -11.52 3.52 -3.46
CA LEU A 57 -11.03 2.99 -4.75
C LEU A 57 -10.77 1.48 -4.70
N TYR A 58 -10.14 1.00 -3.62
CA TYR A 58 -9.88 -0.42 -3.42
C TYR A 58 -11.18 -1.23 -3.33
N GLY A 59 -12.28 -0.66 -2.83
CA GLY A 59 -13.60 -1.29 -2.85
C GLY A 59 -14.04 -1.74 -4.25
N TYR A 60 -13.65 -1.00 -5.31
CA TYR A 60 -13.91 -1.38 -6.70
C TYR A 60 -12.85 -2.34 -7.23
N ALA A 61 -11.57 -2.05 -6.97
CA ALA A 61 -10.45 -2.87 -7.43
C ALA A 61 -10.46 -4.30 -6.83
N SER A 62 -11.02 -4.48 -5.63
CA SER A 62 -11.06 -5.75 -4.90
C SER A 62 -11.76 -6.89 -5.67
N LYS A 63 -12.63 -6.57 -6.64
CA LYS A 63 -13.32 -7.56 -7.48
C LYS A 63 -12.43 -8.18 -8.56
N TYR A 64 -11.31 -7.52 -8.88
CA TYR A 64 -10.44 -7.84 -10.01
C TYR A 64 -9.05 -8.28 -9.54
N THR A 65 -8.88 -8.52 -8.24
CA THR A 65 -7.62 -8.93 -7.63
C THR A 65 -7.73 -10.33 -7.02
N PRO A 66 -6.66 -11.13 -7.01
CA PRO A 66 -6.61 -12.42 -6.31
C PRO A 66 -6.44 -12.25 -4.80
N CYS A 67 -6.20 -11.02 -4.32
CA CYS A 67 -6.03 -10.70 -2.91
C CYS A 67 -7.33 -10.94 -2.13
N LYS A 68 -7.26 -11.78 -1.11
CA LYS A 68 -8.36 -12.05 -0.17
C LYS A 68 -7.85 -12.00 1.27
N LYS A 69 -8.76 -11.96 2.25
CA LYS A 69 -8.40 -12.11 3.66
C LYS A 69 -7.59 -13.41 3.84
N GLY A 70 -6.45 -13.33 4.53
CA GLY A 70 -5.49 -14.42 4.66
C GLY A 70 -4.43 -14.53 3.54
N CYS A 71 -4.45 -13.65 2.52
CA CYS A 71 -3.33 -13.50 1.60
C CYS A 71 -2.26 -12.60 2.23
N SER A 72 -1.00 -13.06 2.29
CA SER A 72 0.10 -12.34 2.92
C SER A 72 1.42 -12.40 2.16
N ASP A 73 1.43 -12.75 0.87
CA ASP A 73 2.67 -12.86 0.11
C ASP A 73 3.42 -11.53 0.06
N CYS A 74 2.71 -10.43 -0.26
CA CYS A 74 3.27 -9.08 -0.25
C CYS A 74 3.67 -8.56 1.14
N CYS A 75 3.21 -9.20 2.23
CA CYS A 75 3.70 -8.89 3.58
C CYS A 75 5.15 -9.35 3.82
N HIS A 76 5.76 -9.98 2.82
CA HIS A 76 7.19 -10.32 2.81
C HIS A 76 8.00 -9.38 1.92
N TYR A 77 7.39 -8.37 1.29
CA TYR A 77 8.15 -7.38 0.53
C TYR A 77 8.79 -6.35 1.45
N SER A 78 9.80 -5.66 0.93
CA SER A 78 10.26 -4.40 1.51
C SER A 78 9.14 -3.35 1.43
N VAL A 79 8.88 -2.67 2.54
CA VAL A 79 7.77 -1.73 2.71
C VAL A 79 8.34 -0.44 3.25
N THR A 80 8.39 0.58 2.39
CA THR A 80 8.85 1.91 2.80
C THR A 80 7.76 2.67 3.54
N VAL A 81 8.19 3.36 4.60
CA VAL A 81 7.36 4.25 5.41
C VAL A 81 8.10 5.55 5.69
N SER A 82 7.36 6.66 5.66
CA SER A 82 7.82 8.00 6.05
C SER A 82 7.41 8.34 7.48
N GLU A 83 7.99 9.38 8.09
CA GLU A 83 7.69 9.76 9.48
C GLU A 83 6.18 10.01 9.74
N VAL A 84 5.47 10.66 8.82
CA VAL A 84 4.01 10.87 8.93
C VAL A 84 3.23 9.55 8.96
N GLU A 85 3.69 8.53 8.22
CA GLU A 85 3.09 7.19 8.23
C GLU A 85 3.48 6.40 9.48
N ILE A 86 4.71 6.56 9.98
CA ILE A 86 5.14 5.97 11.25
C ILE A 86 4.23 6.48 12.37
N ALA A 87 4.03 7.79 12.49
CA ALA A 87 3.14 8.39 13.48
C ALA A 87 1.68 7.91 13.31
N HIS A 88 1.21 7.75 12.08
CA HIS A 88 -0.11 7.17 11.79
C HIS A 88 -0.19 5.72 12.30
N ILE A 89 0.77 4.87 11.96
CA ILE A 89 0.82 3.47 12.42
C ILE A 89 0.89 3.41 13.95
N GLU A 90 1.72 4.24 14.61
CA GLU A 90 1.82 4.25 16.07
C GLU A 90 0.48 4.57 16.74
N LYS A 91 -0.25 5.56 16.20
CA LYS A 91 -1.56 5.98 16.69
C LYS A 91 -2.61 4.87 16.53
N TYR A 92 -2.72 4.29 15.34
CA TYR A 92 -3.80 3.35 15.00
C TYR A 92 -3.52 1.91 15.43
N ALA A 93 -2.27 1.45 15.30
CA ALA A 93 -1.86 0.11 15.71
C ALA A 93 -1.56 0.00 17.21
N LYS A 94 -1.52 1.14 17.93
CA LYS A 94 -1.09 1.23 19.34
C LYS A 94 0.27 0.56 19.58
N LYS A 95 1.15 0.63 18.58
CA LYS A 95 2.48 0.02 18.61
C LYS A 95 3.54 1.10 18.51
N LYS A 96 4.47 1.13 19.47
CA LYS A 96 5.57 2.09 19.44
C LYS A 96 6.66 1.64 18.48
N ARG A 97 7.27 2.62 17.82
CA ARG A 97 8.52 2.43 17.07
C ARG A 97 9.67 2.00 18.00
N ARG A 98 10.72 1.44 17.43
CA ARG A 98 11.99 1.18 18.14
C ARG A 98 12.63 2.50 18.57
N LYS A 99 13.35 2.49 19.69
CA LYS A 99 14.15 3.66 20.13
C LYS A 99 15.28 3.96 19.15
N GLU A 100 15.89 2.91 18.62
CA GLU A 100 16.93 2.96 17.60
C GLU A 100 16.46 2.14 16.41
N PHE A 101 16.50 2.76 15.23
CA PHE A 101 16.09 2.09 14.00
C PHE A 101 17.16 1.08 13.58
N LEU A 102 16.72 -0.06 13.02
CA LEU A 102 17.67 -1.02 12.46
C LEU A 102 18.41 -0.39 11.27
N PRO A 103 19.63 -0.87 10.96
CA PRO A 103 20.33 -0.47 9.74
C PRO A 103 19.51 -0.81 8.48
N LYS A 104 19.84 -0.13 7.38
CA LYS A 104 19.27 -0.42 6.08
C LYS A 104 19.79 -1.78 5.58
N GLU A 105 18.87 -2.67 5.23
CA GLU A 105 19.15 -4.01 4.72
C GLU A 105 18.11 -4.37 3.63
N ASP A 106 18.33 -5.48 2.91
CA ASP A 106 17.29 -6.05 2.03
C ASP A 106 16.32 -6.88 2.88
N PHE A 107 15.16 -6.29 3.17
CA PHE A 107 14.09 -6.94 3.93
C PHE A 107 13.16 -7.79 3.06
N HIS A 108 13.40 -7.91 1.76
CA HIS A 108 12.58 -8.72 0.87
C HIS A 108 12.68 -10.21 1.24
N GLY A 109 11.53 -10.88 1.32
CA GLY A 109 11.40 -12.24 1.86
C GLY A 109 11.24 -12.29 3.39
N SER A 110 11.58 -11.25 4.14
CA SER A 110 11.39 -11.21 5.59
C SER A 110 9.94 -10.88 5.94
N PRO A 111 9.33 -11.50 6.96
CA PRO A 111 7.95 -11.19 7.34
C PRO A 111 7.81 -9.76 7.90
N CYS A 112 6.72 -9.08 7.54
CA CYS A 112 6.34 -7.79 8.11
C CYS A 112 6.14 -7.90 9.64
N PRO A 113 6.55 -6.89 10.43
CA PRO A 113 6.40 -6.91 11.90
C PRO A 113 4.94 -6.91 12.37
N PHE A 114 4.01 -6.64 11.46
CA PHE A 114 2.56 -6.68 11.69
C PHE A 114 1.87 -7.89 11.05
N LEU A 115 2.63 -8.86 10.51
CA LEU A 115 2.08 -10.13 10.03
C LEU A 115 1.81 -11.07 11.22
N LYS A 116 0.55 -11.38 11.48
CA LYS A 116 0.09 -12.30 12.52
C LYS A 116 -0.81 -13.36 11.91
N GLU A 117 -0.44 -14.64 12.06
CA GLU A 117 -1.25 -15.78 11.58
C GLU A 117 -1.71 -15.63 10.11
N GLY A 118 -0.80 -15.24 9.22
CA GLY A 118 -1.10 -15.03 7.79
C GLY A 118 -1.96 -13.79 7.49
N ASN A 119 -2.21 -12.91 8.46
CA ASN A 119 -3.03 -11.72 8.32
C ASN A 119 -2.28 -10.45 8.73
N CYS A 120 -2.55 -9.34 8.03
CA CYS A 120 -2.03 -8.03 8.42
C CYS A 120 -2.79 -7.50 9.64
N SER A 121 -2.11 -7.39 10.79
CA SER A 121 -2.72 -6.90 12.03
C SER A 121 -3.02 -5.40 12.03
N ILE A 122 -2.55 -4.67 11.00
CA ILE A 122 -2.76 -3.23 10.82
C ILE A 122 -3.44 -2.93 9.50
N TYR A 123 -4.30 -3.82 9.01
CA TYR A 123 -4.92 -3.71 7.67
C TYR A 123 -5.51 -2.31 7.40
N GLU A 124 -6.18 -1.73 8.39
CA GLU A 124 -6.78 -0.39 8.32
C GLU A 124 -5.77 0.77 8.42
N ALA A 125 -4.57 0.53 8.94
CA ALA A 125 -3.49 1.50 9.10
C ALA A 125 -2.28 1.20 8.20
N ARG A 126 -2.47 0.39 7.15
CA ARG A 126 -1.41 0.05 6.20
C ARG A 126 -0.81 1.31 5.56
N PRO A 127 0.50 1.32 5.32
CA PRO A 127 1.16 2.46 4.69
C PRO A 127 0.77 2.57 3.20
N PHE A 128 1.12 3.70 2.61
CA PHE A 128 0.77 4.10 1.25
C PHE A 128 1.20 3.06 0.22
N VAL A 129 2.43 2.55 0.32
CA VAL A 129 2.96 1.52 -0.60
C VAL A 129 2.17 0.21 -0.54
N CYS A 130 1.66 -0.17 0.63
CA CYS A 130 0.82 -1.36 0.76
C CYS A 130 -0.59 -1.15 0.22
N ARG A 131 -1.14 0.07 0.31
CA ARG A 131 -2.48 0.39 -0.20
C ARG A 131 -2.52 0.49 -1.72
N ARG A 132 -1.47 1.06 -2.33
CA ARG A 132 -1.37 1.18 -3.79
C ARG A 132 -0.92 -0.11 -4.48
N HIS A 133 -0.49 -1.11 -3.71
CA HIS A 133 -0.10 -2.41 -4.27
C HIS A 133 -1.35 -3.25 -4.59
N VAL A 134 -1.81 -3.12 -5.84
CA VAL A 134 -2.94 -3.87 -6.38
C VAL A 134 -2.45 -4.72 -7.54
N VAL A 135 -2.64 -6.03 -7.43
CA VAL A 135 -2.32 -6.99 -8.49
C VAL A 135 -3.61 -7.44 -9.18
N PHE A 136 -3.54 -7.59 -10.51
CA PHE A 136 -4.67 -7.97 -11.36
C PHE A 136 -4.53 -9.38 -11.95
N THR A 137 -3.46 -10.09 -11.59
CA THR A 137 -3.22 -11.48 -11.98
C THR A 137 -4.38 -12.40 -11.57
N LYS A 138 -4.53 -13.55 -12.22
CA LYS A 138 -5.57 -14.53 -11.90
C LYS A 138 -5.34 -15.12 -10.51
N THR A 139 -4.09 -15.33 -10.13
CA THR A 139 -3.68 -15.88 -8.84
C THR A 139 -2.68 -14.97 -8.13
N ASN A 140 -2.47 -15.19 -6.83
CA ASN A 140 -1.43 -14.51 -6.05
C ASN A 140 -0.04 -15.15 -6.22
N THR A 141 0.14 -16.13 -7.12
CA THR A 141 1.41 -16.85 -7.28
C THR A 141 2.58 -15.90 -7.54
N TRP A 142 2.38 -14.89 -8.39
CA TRP A 142 3.40 -13.88 -8.71
C TRP A 142 3.65 -12.86 -7.60
N CYS A 143 2.89 -12.90 -6.51
CA CYS A 143 3.18 -12.14 -5.29
C CYS A 143 4.21 -12.84 -4.40
N ASN A 144 4.57 -14.09 -4.68
CA ASN A 144 5.52 -14.83 -3.87
C ASN A 144 6.89 -14.13 -3.91
N PRO A 145 7.50 -13.78 -2.75
CA PRO A 145 8.74 -13.02 -2.70
C PRO A 145 9.92 -13.69 -3.42
N LYS A 146 9.88 -15.00 -3.67
CA LYS A 146 10.91 -15.73 -4.40
C LYS A 146 10.91 -15.46 -5.91
N ILE A 147 9.76 -15.12 -6.49
CA ILE A 147 9.58 -14.92 -7.94
C ILE A 147 8.97 -13.56 -8.29
N SER A 148 8.66 -12.74 -7.30
CA SER A 148 8.00 -11.44 -7.47
C SER A 148 8.80 -10.41 -8.26
N LYS A 149 10.10 -10.68 -8.46
CA LYS A 149 11.02 -9.82 -9.21
C LYS A 149 11.23 -10.33 -10.64
N ASP A 150 10.72 -11.51 -10.97
CA ASP A 150 10.99 -12.18 -12.25
C ASP A 150 10.14 -11.60 -13.38
N GLU A 151 8.97 -11.03 -13.05
CA GLU A 151 7.99 -10.54 -14.02
C GLU A 151 7.29 -9.29 -13.52
N THR A 152 6.82 -8.47 -14.46
CA THR A 152 5.99 -7.29 -14.17
C THR A 152 4.62 -7.42 -14.83
N PHE A 153 3.59 -7.01 -14.09
CA PHE A 153 2.21 -7.02 -14.55
C PHE A 153 1.67 -5.59 -14.60
N PRO A 154 0.63 -5.31 -15.40
CA PRO A 154 -0.07 -4.04 -15.36
C PRO A 154 -0.49 -3.70 -13.93
N LEU A 155 -0.18 -2.47 -13.51
CA LEU A 155 -0.55 -1.93 -12.21
C LEU A 155 -1.54 -0.78 -12.41
N LEU A 156 -2.40 -0.59 -11.41
CA LEU A 156 -3.28 0.57 -11.37
C LEU A 156 -2.41 1.81 -11.22
N ARG A 157 -2.48 2.70 -12.21
CA ARG A 157 -1.77 3.98 -12.18
C ARG A 157 -2.61 4.99 -11.43
N PHE A 158 -1.95 5.70 -10.53
CA PHE A 158 -2.50 6.85 -9.85
C PHE A 158 -1.58 8.04 -10.13
N SER A 159 -2.12 9.21 -10.43
CA SER A 159 -1.35 10.43 -10.61
C SER A 159 -1.54 11.31 -9.37
N SER A 160 -2.76 11.82 -9.21
CA SER A 160 -3.11 12.80 -8.18
C SER A 160 -2.98 12.24 -6.76
N ILE A 161 -3.21 10.94 -6.55
CA ILE A 161 -2.99 10.29 -5.24
C ILE A 161 -1.50 10.25 -4.86
N ASN A 162 -0.61 10.07 -5.84
CA ASN A 162 0.84 10.10 -5.59
C ASN A 162 1.28 11.54 -5.27
N GLU A 163 0.84 12.51 -6.07
CA GLU A 163 1.10 13.94 -5.84
C GLU A 163 0.59 14.39 -4.47
N ALA A 164 -0.63 13.99 -4.09
CA ALA A 164 -1.19 14.27 -2.77
C ALA A 164 -0.32 13.69 -1.63
N PHE A 165 0.18 12.47 -1.80
CA PHE A 165 1.05 11.84 -0.79
C PHE A 165 2.40 12.56 -0.69
N ASP A 166 2.99 12.95 -1.82
CA ASP A 166 4.24 13.71 -1.85
C ASP A 166 4.07 15.10 -1.23
N HIS A 167 2.97 15.80 -1.52
CA HIS A 167 2.62 17.05 -0.85
C HIS A 167 2.50 16.85 0.67
N ILE A 168 1.78 15.80 1.12
CA ILE A 168 1.63 15.49 2.55
C ILE A 168 2.99 15.32 3.21
N ARG A 169 3.90 14.56 2.59
CA ARG A 169 5.26 14.36 3.10
C ARG A 169 6.05 15.65 3.15
N GLN A 170 5.90 16.53 2.15
CA GLN A 170 6.57 17.82 2.11
C GLN A 170 6.10 18.71 3.26
N VAL A 171 4.80 18.87 3.47
CA VAL A 171 4.26 19.74 4.53
C VAL A 171 4.41 19.16 5.94
N SER A 172 4.70 17.85 6.05
CA SER A 172 5.02 17.20 7.32
C SER A 172 6.53 17.00 7.54
N GLU A 173 7.37 17.56 6.66
CA GLU A 173 8.84 17.40 6.69
C GLU A 173 9.29 15.92 6.76
N SER A 174 8.49 15.02 6.19
CA SER A 174 8.66 13.56 6.25
C SER A 174 9.37 13.03 5.00
N PHE A 175 10.56 13.56 4.75
CA PHE A 175 11.36 13.24 3.56
C PHE A 175 12.02 11.87 3.63
N GLU A 176 12.54 11.51 4.80
CA GLU A 176 13.23 10.24 5.01
C GLU A 176 12.29 9.04 4.88
N LEU A 177 12.83 7.98 4.28
CA LEU A 177 12.14 6.70 4.10
C LEU A 177 12.90 5.59 4.80
N TYR A 178 12.15 4.77 5.53
CA TYR A 178 12.64 3.60 6.24
C TYR A 178 11.87 2.37 5.81
N ASP A 179 12.48 1.18 5.86
CA ASP A 179 11.67 -0.04 5.83
C ASP A 179 10.88 -0.16 7.14
N ILE A 180 9.63 -0.62 7.06
CA ILE A 180 8.78 -0.83 8.23
C ILE A 180 9.43 -1.71 9.32
N ARG A 181 10.35 -2.61 8.94
CA ARG A 181 11.12 -3.47 9.87
C ARG A 181 12.23 -2.73 10.60
N GLN A 182 12.79 -1.66 9.99
CA GLN A 182 13.71 -0.77 10.68
C GLN A 182 13.03 -0.04 11.83
N VAL A 183 11.74 0.28 11.66
CA VAL A 183 10.97 1.10 12.59
C VAL A 183 10.26 0.26 13.65
N PHE A 184 9.63 -0.85 13.27
CA PHE A 184 8.78 -1.64 14.16
C PHE A 184 9.35 -3.04 14.41
N SER A 185 9.26 -3.48 15.66
CA SER A 185 9.62 -4.86 16.05
C SER A 185 8.47 -5.81 15.76
N ARG A 186 8.73 -7.08 15.43
CA ARG A 186 7.69 -8.10 15.46
C ARG A 186 7.37 -8.41 16.93
N ASP A 187 6.09 -8.55 17.27
CA ASP A 187 5.76 -9.05 18.62
C ASP A 187 6.21 -10.51 18.68
N ASN A 188 6.95 -10.90 19.72
CA ASN A 188 7.23 -12.32 19.94
C ASN A 188 5.88 -13.03 20.06
N GLN A 189 5.63 -13.99 19.16
CA GLN A 189 4.53 -14.94 19.31
C GLN A 189 4.80 -15.69 20.61
N ARG A 190 4.14 -15.28 21.70
CA ARG A 190 3.96 -16.14 22.87
C ARG A 190 2.82 -17.09 22.58
#